data_AF-K3X5T4-F1
#
_entry.id   AF-K3X5T4-F1
#
_cell.length_a   1.000
_cell.length_b   1.000
_cell.length_c   1.000
_cell.angle_alpha   90.00
_cell.angle_beta   90.00
_cell.angle_gamma   90.00
#
_symmetry.space_group_name_H-M   'P 1'
#
loop_
_entity.id
_entity.type
_entity.pdbx_description
1 polymer ?
#
loop_
_entity_poly.entity_id
_entity_poly.type
_entity_poly.pdbx_seq_one_letter_code
_entity_poly.pdbx_strand_id
1 'polypeptide(L)'
;MDKITNYMRVTKTRKTLVDSKKMSALASPLRTTRSVNQKTPTPARTSTWSGKLQPEEEEDSKALRDADGGHVPEFIYQVVKYKRKGQSGKLSTEVAKVVKYIQAHYKIPADFERKHKFGPHSGLTYETRLVQAYSHKLLELNNPKANPVPQTICINCAQLGHPHKECPDGF
;
A
#
# COMPACT_ATOMS: atom_id res chain seq x y z
N MET A 1 17.71 47.09 2.55
CA MET A 1 16.52 46.27 2.25
C MET A 1 16.65 44.99 3.05
N ASP A 2 16.12 45.02 4.26
CA ASP A 2 16.33 43.94 5.22
C ASP A 2 15.29 42.83 5.07
N LYS A 3 15.81 41.60 5.12
CA LYS A 3 15.16 40.33 4.85
C LYS A 3 14.38 39.87 6.09
N ILE A 4 13.14 39.43 5.92
CA ILE A 4 12.41 38.73 6.99
C ILE A 4 12.07 37.32 6.50
N THR A 5 12.94 36.38 6.82
CA THR A 5 12.67 34.95 6.78
C THR A 5 12.02 34.54 8.09
N ASN A 6 10.71 34.28 8.09
CA ASN A 6 10.01 33.80 9.28
C ASN A 6 9.64 32.32 9.09
N TYR A 7 10.53 31.43 9.52
CA TYR A 7 10.22 30.01 9.66
C TYR A 7 9.75 29.74 11.09
N MET A 8 8.44 29.50 11.26
CA MET A 8 7.88 28.99 12.50
C MET A 8 8.38 27.56 12.75
N ARG A 9 9.31 27.38 13.70
CA ARG A 9 9.64 26.07 14.26
C ARG A 9 8.65 25.75 15.38
N VAL A 10 7.73 24.83 15.12
CA VAL A 10 6.83 24.28 16.13
C VAL A 10 7.49 23.05 16.76
N THR A 11 8.17 23.23 17.88
CA THR A 11 8.67 22.13 18.72
C THR A 11 7.64 21.81 19.81
N LYS A 12 6.79 20.79 19.58
CA LYS A 12 5.97 20.23 20.65
C LYS A 12 6.81 19.23 21.45
N THR A 13 7.25 19.63 22.63
CA THR A 13 7.84 18.74 23.63
C THR A 13 6.75 17.87 24.27
N ARG A 14 6.96 16.55 24.32
CA ARG A 14 6.12 15.62 25.09
C ARG A 14 6.54 15.71 26.56
N LYS A 15 5.60 16.09 27.45
CA LYS A 15 5.75 15.92 28.89
C LYS A 15 5.67 14.44 29.23
N THR A 16 6.75 13.88 29.75
CA THR A 16 6.74 12.62 30.49
C THR A 16 6.30 12.92 31.92
N LEU A 17 5.30 12.18 32.41
CA LEU A 17 4.90 12.22 33.82
C LEU A 17 5.13 10.80 34.35
N VAL A 18 6.21 10.66 35.09
CA VAL A 18 6.47 9.51 35.96
C VAL A 18 5.82 9.86 37.29
N ASP A 19 4.85 9.05 37.74
CA ASP A 19 4.75 8.74 39.16
C ASP A 19 3.93 7.47 39.44
N SER A 20 4.67 6.45 39.88
CA SER A 20 4.45 5.60 41.04
C SER A 20 3.03 5.42 41.65
N LYS A 21 2.71 4.13 41.88
CA LYS A 21 2.08 3.54 43.09
C LYS A 21 0.58 3.13 43.04
N LYS A 22 0.40 1.80 42.92
CA LYS A 22 -0.55 0.88 43.62
C LYS A 22 -1.67 1.53 44.46
N MET A 23 -2.94 1.22 44.14
CA MET A 23 -3.89 0.47 45.01
C MET A 23 -5.35 0.48 44.45
N SER A 24 -5.96 -0.71 44.51
CA SER A 24 -7.37 -1.07 44.73
C SER A 24 -8.56 -0.20 44.25
N ALA A 25 -9.40 -0.87 43.44
CA ALA A 25 -10.84 -1.10 43.64
C ALA A 25 -11.88 0.04 43.60
N LEU A 26 -12.93 -0.28 42.83
CA LEU A 26 -14.34 0.09 42.94
C LEU A 26 -14.84 1.42 42.34
N ALA A 27 -15.97 1.22 41.64
CA ALA A 27 -17.07 2.14 41.36
C ALA A 27 -16.90 3.18 40.24
N SER A 28 -17.63 2.94 39.15
CA SER A 28 -18.13 3.92 38.20
C SER A 28 -18.75 5.14 38.90
N PRO A 29 -18.70 6.32 38.27
CA PRO A 29 -19.96 6.84 37.76
C PRO A 29 -19.86 7.46 36.36
N LEU A 30 -21.04 7.56 35.76
CA LEU A 30 -21.36 8.07 34.44
C LEU A 30 -20.64 9.40 34.13
N ARG A 31 -19.96 9.47 32.98
CA ARG A 31 -19.48 10.74 32.43
C ARG A 31 -20.38 11.18 31.29
N THR A 32 -21.22 12.13 31.63
CA THR A 32 -22.10 12.97 30.83
C THR A 32 -21.54 13.34 29.45
N THR A 33 -22.40 13.15 28.46
CA THR A 33 -22.27 13.64 27.09
C THR A 33 -22.21 15.17 27.09
N ARG A 34 -21.14 15.75 26.55
CA ARG A 34 -21.12 17.17 26.16
C ARG A 34 -20.99 17.25 24.64
N SER A 35 -22.16 17.28 24.01
CA SER A 35 -22.36 17.67 22.62
C SER A 35 -21.90 19.11 22.46
N VAL A 36 -20.76 19.31 21.79
CA VAL A 36 -20.32 20.61 21.33
C VAL A 36 -20.64 20.68 19.85
N ASN A 37 -21.81 21.25 19.60
CA ASN A 37 -22.34 21.65 18.30
C ASN A 37 -21.51 22.85 17.79
N GLN A 38 -20.39 22.57 17.11
CA GLN A 38 -19.68 23.59 16.33
C GLN A 38 -20.13 23.48 14.88
N LYS A 39 -21.20 24.22 14.57
CA LYS A 39 -21.54 24.63 13.20
C LYS A 39 -20.41 25.55 12.71
N THR A 40 -19.49 25.01 11.92
CA THR A 40 -18.63 25.83 11.07
C THR A 40 -19.43 26.27 9.84
N PRO A 41 -19.47 27.56 9.50
CA PRO A 41 -20.05 28.01 8.26
C PRO A 41 -19.13 27.57 7.11
N THR A 42 -19.64 26.67 6.27
CA THR A 42 -19.04 26.34 4.98
C THR A 42 -19.18 27.55 4.05
N PRO A 43 -18.09 28.13 3.51
CA PRO A 43 -18.22 29.03 2.38
C PRO A 43 -18.64 28.20 1.16
N ALA A 44 -19.87 28.42 0.70
CA ALA A 44 -20.36 27.94 -0.59
C ALA A 44 -19.50 28.55 -1.71
N ARG A 45 -18.47 27.82 -2.14
CA ARG A 45 -17.65 28.20 -3.28
C ARG A 45 -18.17 27.45 -4.51
N THR A 46 -19.19 28.02 -5.12
CA THR A 46 -19.60 27.69 -6.48
C THR A 46 -18.52 28.21 -7.45
N SER A 47 -17.53 27.39 -7.77
CA SER A 47 -16.74 27.62 -8.99
C SER A 47 -17.38 26.83 -10.12
N THR A 48 -18.33 27.48 -10.79
CA THR A 48 -18.86 27.08 -12.08
C THR A 48 -17.70 27.14 -13.07
N TRP A 49 -17.02 26.01 -13.26
CA TRP A 49 -15.94 25.93 -14.24
C TRP A 49 -16.57 25.67 -15.60
N SER A 50 -16.92 26.75 -16.30
CA SER A 50 -17.36 26.74 -17.70
C SER A 50 -16.14 26.59 -18.60
N GLY A 51 -15.43 25.47 -18.47
CA GLY A 51 -14.41 25.06 -19.42
C GLY A 51 -15.10 24.55 -20.67
N LYS A 52 -15.03 25.35 -21.74
CA LYS A 52 -15.50 25.03 -23.08
C LYS A 52 -14.75 23.78 -23.56
N LEU A 53 -15.38 22.60 -23.43
CA LEU A 53 -14.90 21.35 -23.99
C LEU A 53 -15.05 21.45 -25.52
N GLN A 54 -13.92 21.58 -26.21
CA GLN A 54 -13.86 21.32 -27.63
C GLN A 54 -14.00 19.79 -27.83
N PRO A 55 -14.89 19.34 -28.73
CA PRO A 55 -14.91 17.97 -29.22
C PRO A 55 -13.91 17.88 -30.35
N GLU A 56 -12.73 17.35 -30.06
CA GLU A 56 -11.74 17.01 -31.08
C GLU A 56 -11.33 15.54 -30.93
N GLU A 57 -11.97 14.77 -31.81
CA GLU A 57 -11.44 13.64 -32.57
C GLU A 57 -11.20 12.31 -31.82
N GLU A 58 -12.23 11.49 -31.93
CA GLU A 58 -12.29 10.06 -31.67
C GLU A 58 -11.34 9.28 -32.58
N GLU A 59 -10.08 9.13 -32.18
CA GLU A 59 -9.22 8.05 -32.70
C GLU A 59 -8.85 7.08 -31.58
N ASP A 60 -9.68 6.03 -31.49
CA ASP A 60 -9.27 4.67 -31.10
C ASP A 60 -8.57 4.51 -29.73
N SER A 61 -9.11 5.16 -28.70
CA SER A 61 -8.88 4.74 -27.31
C SER A 61 -9.56 3.39 -27.06
N LYS A 62 -8.98 2.31 -27.58
CA LYS A 62 -9.13 0.97 -27.02
C LYS A 62 -8.64 1.05 -25.58
N ALA A 63 -9.52 1.47 -24.66
CA ALA A 63 -9.27 1.39 -23.24
C ALA A 63 -8.84 -0.04 -22.96
N LEU A 64 -7.56 -0.26 -22.66
CA LEU A 64 -7.02 -1.58 -22.38
C LEU A 64 -7.74 -2.07 -21.13
N ARG A 65 -8.74 -2.92 -21.35
CA ARG A 65 -9.44 -3.59 -20.26
C ARG A 65 -8.48 -4.61 -19.68
N ASP A 66 -8.47 -4.74 -18.36
CA ASP A 66 -7.84 -5.90 -17.74
C ASP A 66 -8.51 -7.20 -18.23
N ALA A 67 -7.88 -8.35 -17.94
CA ALA A 67 -8.49 -9.66 -18.17
C ALA A 67 -9.91 -9.75 -17.56
N ASP A 68 -10.16 -9.01 -16.48
CA ASP A 68 -11.44 -8.94 -15.78
C ASP A 68 -12.39 -7.85 -16.33
N GLY A 69 -12.10 -7.27 -17.50
CA GLY A 69 -12.98 -6.31 -18.19
C GLY A 69 -13.04 -4.90 -17.58
N GLY A 70 -12.50 -4.68 -16.38
CA GLY A 70 -12.52 -3.35 -15.75
C GLY A 70 -11.47 -2.37 -16.30
N HIS A 71 -11.68 -1.09 -15.98
CA HIS A 71 -10.84 0.04 -16.43
C HIS A 71 -9.47 0.05 -15.75
N VAL A 72 -8.42 0.29 -16.53
CA VAL A 72 -7.04 0.42 -16.07
C VAL A 72 -6.66 1.90 -16.02
N PRO A 73 -6.24 2.44 -14.87
CA PRO A 73 -5.82 3.84 -14.75
C PRO A 73 -4.39 4.04 -15.27
N GLU A 74 -4.21 3.95 -16.59
CA GLU A 74 -2.89 4.01 -17.24
C GLU A 74 -2.12 5.30 -16.95
N PHE A 75 -2.81 6.44 -16.94
CA PHE A 75 -2.18 7.73 -16.64
C PHE A 75 -1.50 7.70 -15.27
N ILE A 76 -2.17 7.14 -14.25
CA ILE A 76 -1.59 7.01 -12.91
C ILE A 76 -0.38 6.08 -12.97
N TYR A 77 -0.48 4.94 -13.64
CA TYR A 77 0.63 3.97 -13.76
C TYR A 77 1.84 4.56 -14.48
N GLN A 78 1.65 5.37 -15.52
CA GLN A 78 2.72 6.09 -16.21
C GLN A 78 3.39 7.11 -15.28
N VAL A 79 2.60 7.93 -14.59
CA VAL A 79 3.11 8.93 -13.64
C VAL A 79 3.92 8.29 -12.52
N VAL A 80 3.44 7.18 -11.96
CA VAL A 80 4.14 6.48 -10.88
C VAL A 80 5.16 5.44 -11.35
N LYS A 81 5.37 5.33 -12.68
CA LYS A 81 6.29 4.38 -13.33
C LYS A 81 6.03 2.91 -12.95
N TYR A 82 4.78 2.55 -12.70
CA TYR A 82 4.38 1.19 -12.39
C TYR A 82 4.39 0.33 -13.66
N LYS A 83 4.98 -0.88 -13.58
CA LYS A 83 4.97 -1.84 -14.68
C LYS A 83 4.02 -2.99 -14.36
N ARG A 84 3.03 -3.19 -15.23
CA ARG A 84 2.03 -4.25 -15.11
C ARG A 84 2.64 -5.63 -15.34
N LYS A 85 1.89 -6.66 -14.96
CA LYS A 85 2.23 -8.06 -15.25
C LYS A 85 2.61 -8.24 -16.73
N GLY A 86 3.80 -8.77 -16.99
CA GLY A 86 4.32 -9.02 -18.34
C GLY A 86 4.98 -7.81 -19.03
N GLN A 87 4.91 -6.61 -18.44
CA GLN A 87 5.64 -5.42 -18.91
C GLN A 87 6.95 -5.18 -18.14
N SER A 88 7.23 -5.99 -17.12
CA SER A 88 8.44 -5.87 -16.31
C SER A 88 9.69 -6.11 -17.16
N GLY A 89 10.70 -5.24 -16.98
CA GLY A 89 12.02 -5.43 -17.61
C GLY A 89 12.80 -6.59 -17.00
N LYS A 90 14.12 -6.64 -17.23
CA LYS A 90 15.01 -7.66 -16.67
C LYS A 90 14.91 -7.68 -15.13
N LEU A 91 14.27 -8.71 -14.57
CA LEU A 91 14.24 -8.99 -13.13
C LEU A 91 15.52 -9.73 -12.72
N SER A 92 15.91 -9.61 -11.45
CA SER A 92 16.98 -10.45 -10.93
C SER A 92 16.54 -11.92 -10.93
N THR A 93 17.50 -12.82 -11.08
CA THR A 93 17.26 -14.27 -11.11
C THR A 93 16.65 -14.77 -9.80
N GLU A 94 17.04 -14.18 -8.68
CA GLU A 94 16.50 -14.46 -7.33
C GLU A 94 15.03 -14.08 -7.23
N VAL A 95 14.68 -12.84 -7.59
CA VAL A 95 13.28 -12.37 -7.55
C VAL A 95 12.41 -13.21 -8.47
N ALA A 96 12.91 -13.58 -9.65
CA ALA A 96 12.19 -14.47 -10.56
C ALA A 96 11.92 -15.86 -9.94
N LYS A 97 12.88 -16.43 -9.19
CA LYS A 97 12.69 -17.70 -8.46
C LYS A 97 11.63 -17.55 -7.37
N VAL A 98 11.69 -16.47 -6.58
CA VAL A 98 10.70 -16.19 -5.52
C VAL A 98 9.30 -16.03 -6.11
N VAL A 99 9.16 -15.31 -7.22
CA VAL A 99 7.88 -15.12 -7.91
C VAL A 99 7.31 -16.45 -8.41
N LYS A 100 8.15 -17.31 -9.03
CA LYS A 100 7.74 -18.65 -9.45
C LYS A 100 7.27 -19.50 -8.27
N TYR A 101 7.97 -19.43 -7.15
CA TYR A 101 7.57 -20.12 -5.93
C TYR A 101 6.21 -19.63 -5.41
N ILE A 102 6.00 -18.31 -5.34
CA ILE A 102 4.73 -17.72 -4.91
C ILE A 102 3.59 -18.17 -5.83
N GLN A 103 3.78 -18.12 -7.15
CA GLN A 103 2.76 -18.54 -8.11
C GLN A 103 2.36 -20.02 -7.98
N ALA A 104 3.29 -20.90 -7.60
CA ALA A 104 3.01 -22.32 -7.41
C ALA A 104 2.22 -22.61 -6.12
N HIS A 105 2.58 -21.94 -5.02
CA HIS A 105 2.07 -22.29 -3.68
C HIS A 105 0.96 -21.36 -3.17
N TYR A 106 0.87 -20.13 -3.66
CA TYR A 106 -0.05 -19.10 -3.18
C TYR A 106 -1.09 -18.74 -4.23
N LYS A 107 -2.26 -18.36 -3.74
CA LYS A 107 -3.37 -17.88 -4.54
C LYS A 107 -3.20 -16.38 -4.77
N ILE A 108 -2.96 -16.02 -6.03
CA ILE A 108 -2.88 -14.63 -6.45
C ILE A 108 -4.26 -14.21 -6.97
N PRO A 109 -4.93 -13.23 -6.33
CA PRO A 109 -6.22 -12.76 -6.81
C PRO A 109 -6.12 -12.14 -8.20
N ALA A 110 -7.16 -12.26 -9.03
CA ALA A 110 -7.22 -11.59 -10.34
C ALA A 110 -7.10 -10.06 -10.17
N ASP A 111 -7.81 -9.50 -9.19
CA ASP A 111 -7.75 -8.07 -8.83
C ASP A 111 -6.50 -7.65 -8.05
N PHE A 112 -5.40 -8.42 -8.08
CA PHE A 112 -4.20 -8.12 -7.30
C PHE A 112 -3.67 -6.71 -7.57
N GLU A 113 -3.67 -6.26 -8.84
CA GLU A 113 -3.19 -4.93 -9.18
C GLU A 113 -4.11 -3.81 -8.64
N ARG A 114 -5.42 -4.06 -8.54
CA ARG A 114 -6.41 -3.02 -8.14
C ARG A 114 -6.54 -2.84 -6.65
N LYS A 115 -6.38 -3.92 -5.88
CA LYS A 115 -6.59 -3.90 -4.42
C LYS A 115 -5.45 -3.15 -3.72
N HIS A 116 -5.80 -2.10 -2.98
CA HIS A 116 -4.85 -1.32 -2.16
C HIS A 116 -4.23 -2.13 -1.01
N LYS A 117 -4.86 -3.25 -0.62
CA LYS A 117 -4.37 -4.16 0.44
C LYS A 117 -2.92 -4.62 0.18
N PHE A 118 -2.52 -4.77 -1.07
CA PHE A 118 -1.20 -5.30 -1.46
C PHE A 118 -0.11 -4.22 -1.57
N GLY A 119 -0.33 -3.04 -0.97
CA GLY A 119 0.63 -1.94 -0.98
C GLY A 119 0.47 -1.00 -2.18
N PRO A 120 1.27 0.08 -2.25
CA PRO A 120 1.20 1.09 -3.29
C PRO A 120 1.78 0.61 -4.64
N HIS A 121 1.43 1.31 -5.73
CA HIS A 121 1.94 1.06 -7.08
C HIS A 121 3.25 1.81 -7.40
N SER A 122 3.63 2.80 -6.59
CA SER A 122 4.68 3.74 -6.96
C SER A 122 6.06 3.10 -7.08
N GLY A 123 6.69 3.25 -8.24
CA GLY A 123 8.07 2.84 -8.50
C GLY A 123 8.33 1.33 -8.49
N LEU A 124 7.28 0.50 -8.46
CA LEU A 124 7.37 -0.95 -8.36
C LEU A 124 6.97 -1.62 -9.68
N THR A 125 7.46 -2.83 -9.90
CA THR A 125 6.89 -3.77 -10.87
C THR A 125 5.88 -4.67 -10.19
N TYR A 126 4.97 -5.28 -10.96
CA TYR A 126 4.04 -6.31 -10.47
C TYR A 126 4.74 -7.36 -9.60
N GLU A 127 5.90 -7.85 -10.01
CA GLU A 127 6.65 -8.90 -9.32
C GLU A 127 7.21 -8.43 -7.99
N THR A 128 7.80 -7.23 -7.95
CA THR A 128 8.29 -6.66 -6.68
C THR A 128 7.17 -6.44 -5.67
N ARG A 129 5.99 -6.01 -6.15
CA ARG A 129 4.79 -5.86 -5.32
C ARG A 129 4.26 -7.21 -4.83
N LEU A 130 4.33 -8.24 -5.67
CA LEU A 130 3.98 -9.62 -5.29
C LEU A 130 4.90 -10.13 -4.16
N VAL A 131 6.21 -9.91 -4.29
CA VAL A 131 7.20 -10.29 -3.27
C VAL A 131 6.97 -9.53 -1.96
N GLN A 132 6.61 -8.25 -2.01
CA GLN A 132 6.23 -7.49 -0.81
C GLN A 132 4.96 -8.04 -0.16
N ALA A 133 3.92 -8.33 -0.94
CA ALA A 133 2.69 -8.94 -0.43
C ALA A 133 2.96 -10.29 0.25
N TYR A 134 3.89 -11.08 -0.29
CA TYR A 134 4.38 -12.31 0.32
C TYR A 134 5.11 -12.05 1.66
N SER A 135 6.04 -11.09 1.69
CA SER A 135 6.77 -10.71 2.92
C SER A 135 5.82 -10.29 4.06
N HIS A 136 4.75 -9.59 3.71
CA HIS A 136 3.70 -9.17 4.65
C HIS A 136 2.65 -10.26 4.95
N LYS A 137 2.79 -11.48 4.41
CA LYS A 137 1.85 -12.60 4.58
C LYS A 137 0.41 -12.23 4.19
N LEU A 138 0.25 -11.40 3.16
CA LEU A 138 -1.05 -10.95 2.67
C LEU A 138 -1.67 -11.90 1.63
N LEU A 139 -0.89 -12.86 1.14
CA LEU A 139 -1.31 -13.85 0.16
C LEU A 139 -1.85 -15.10 0.86
N GLU A 140 -2.93 -15.64 0.31
CA GLU A 140 -3.53 -16.89 0.78
C GLU A 140 -2.84 -18.09 0.15
N LEU A 141 -2.80 -19.21 0.87
CA LEU A 141 -2.26 -20.47 0.36
C LEU A 141 -3.25 -21.10 -0.63
N ASN A 142 -2.75 -21.69 -1.72
CA ASN A 142 -3.61 -22.39 -2.69
C ASN A 142 -4.39 -23.54 -2.04
N ASN A 143 -3.70 -24.31 -1.18
CA ASN A 143 -4.28 -25.45 -0.47
C ASN A 143 -3.95 -25.35 1.02
N PRO A 144 -4.81 -24.71 1.85
CA PRO A 144 -4.53 -24.56 3.28
C PRO A 144 -4.55 -25.88 4.05
N LYS A 145 -5.16 -26.92 3.48
CA LYS A 145 -5.28 -28.27 4.08
C LYS A 145 -4.27 -29.27 3.53
N ALA A 146 -3.43 -28.88 2.57
CA ALA A 146 -2.40 -29.77 2.04
C ALA A 146 -1.27 -29.90 3.06
N ASN A 147 -1.02 -31.13 3.49
CA ASN A 147 0.23 -31.49 4.14
C ASN A 147 1.22 -31.92 3.03
N PRO A 148 2.44 -31.38 2.97
CA PRO A 148 3.07 -30.48 3.94
C PRO A 148 2.79 -28.98 3.72
N VAL A 149 2.78 -28.21 4.82
CA VAL A 149 2.78 -26.74 4.79
C VAL A 149 3.97 -26.26 3.95
N PRO A 150 3.77 -25.38 2.95
CA PRO A 150 4.86 -24.92 2.11
C PRO A 150 5.91 -24.18 2.97
N GLN A 151 7.18 -24.54 2.74
CA GLN A 151 8.31 -23.93 3.41
C GLN A 151 8.40 -22.43 3.09
N THR A 152 8.96 -21.64 3.99
CA THR A 152 9.20 -20.22 3.73
C THR A 152 10.36 -20.08 2.74
N ILE A 153 10.20 -19.23 1.72
CA ILE A 153 11.28 -18.86 0.79
C ILE A 153 11.89 -17.53 1.23
N CYS A 154 13.21 -17.45 1.25
CA CYS A 154 13.94 -16.23 1.52
C CYS A 154 13.87 -15.27 0.32
N ILE A 155 13.64 -13.98 0.58
CA ILE A 155 13.52 -12.97 -0.49
C ILE A 155 14.88 -12.59 -1.09
N ASN A 156 15.97 -12.71 -0.32
CA ASN A 156 17.31 -12.35 -0.78
C ASN A 156 17.93 -13.49 -1.59
N CYS A 157 18.23 -14.62 -0.94
CA CYS A 157 18.94 -15.73 -1.59
C CYS A 157 18.03 -16.68 -2.37
N ALA A 158 16.70 -16.49 -2.34
CA ALA A 158 15.71 -17.37 -2.96
C ALA A 158 15.80 -18.85 -2.53
N GLN A 159 16.36 -19.13 -1.35
CA GLN A 159 16.44 -20.47 -0.78
C GLN A 159 15.25 -20.74 0.15
N LEU A 160 14.88 -22.02 0.26
CA LEU A 160 13.81 -22.47 1.15
C LEU A 160 14.36 -22.72 2.56
N GLY A 161 13.51 -22.56 3.56
CA GLY A 161 13.78 -22.97 4.94
C GLY A 161 14.07 -21.85 5.93
N HIS A 162 14.22 -20.60 5.48
CA HIS A 162 14.43 -19.46 6.37
C HIS A 162 13.73 -18.18 5.86
N PRO A 163 13.30 -17.28 6.76
CA PRO A 163 12.82 -15.97 6.38
C PRO A 163 13.97 -15.03 6.00
N HIS A 164 13.63 -13.92 5.32
CA HIS A 164 14.60 -12.87 4.95
C HIS A 164 15.47 -12.37 6.11
N LYS A 165 14.94 -12.34 7.35
CA LYS A 165 15.65 -11.87 8.54
C LYS A 165 16.78 -12.80 9.01
N GLU A 166 16.75 -14.06 8.61
CA GLU A 166 17.70 -15.11 9.00
C GLU A 166 18.57 -15.52 7.80
N CYS A 167 18.63 -14.68 6.77
CA CYS A 167 19.38 -14.96 5.55
C CYS A 167 20.90 -14.83 5.83
N PRO A 168 21.71 -15.87 5.55
CA PRO A 168 23.16 -15.81 5.74
C PRO A 168 23.82 -14.79 4.79
N ASP A 169 23.25 -14.62 3.60
CA ASP A 169 23.73 -13.67 2.59
C ASP A 169 23.21 -12.23 2.81
N GLY A 170 22.39 -12.00 3.83
CA GLY A 170 21.59 -10.78 4.01
C GLY A 170 22.13 -9.77 5.03
N PHE A 171 23.46 -9.58 5.10
CA PHE A 171 24.12 -8.56 5.92
C PHE A 171 24.50 -7.32 5.12
#